data_AF-A0A496WUT6-F1
#
_entry.id   AF-A0A496WUT6-F1
#
_cell.length_a   1.000
_cell.length_b   1.000
_cell.length_c   1.000
_cell.angle_alpha   90.00
_cell.angle_beta   90.00
_cell.angle_gamma   90.00
#
_symmetry.space_group_name_H-M   'P 1'
#
loop_
_entity.id
_entity.type
_entity.pdbx_description
1 polymer ?
#
loop_
_entity_poly.entity_id
_entity_poly.type
_entity_poly.pdbx_seq_one_letter_code
_entity_poly.pdbx_strand_id
1 'polypeptide(L)'
;MGQQCLDVYQRTAIWLLPKKDLPFSPRLQKIFAKVPGAQRLARLTTIFFTDILMINLLVFNKYFAFAGNFLMKTCIKHIRSQVDDPATQDALIPKYDFGCKRPSFTSKFYPVFNRDDTSLVTDPIDHITENAIVTKDGTVREIDTLICATGFEVFQKGSVPTFDVVGKGNVDLSDFWEENRYQAYQGSTVPGFPNFFMMFGPYSVCTASWFGMIDTVQTFGPLLKGCKKTRCQLY
;
A
#
# COMPACT_ATOMS: atom_id res chain seq x y z
N MET A 1 -35.29 -17.07 -9.74
CA MET A 1 -34.00 -16.38 -9.96
C MET A 1 -33.43 -16.10 -8.59
N GLY A 2 -32.27 -16.66 -8.26
CA GLY A 2 -31.64 -16.47 -6.95
C GLY A 2 -31.37 -14.98 -6.71
N GLN A 3 -31.66 -14.52 -5.49
CA GLN A 3 -31.34 -13.16 -5.07
C GLN A 3 -29.81 -13.05 -5.01
N GLN A 4 -29.23 -12.12 -5.77
CA GLN A 4 -27.79 -11.85 -5.72
C GLN A 4 -27.50 -11.11 -4.42
N CYS A 5 -26.52 -11.59 -3.63
CA CYS A 5 -26.07 -10.96 -2.39
C CYS A 5 -24.53 -10.80 -2.38
N LEU A 6 -24.04 -9.82 -1.63
CA LEU A 6 -22.63 -9.50 -1.46
C LEU A 6 -22.27 -9.43 0.03
N ASP A 7 -21.49 -10.41 0.49
CA ASP A 7 -20.94 -10.39 1.84
C ASP A 7 -19.48 -9.90 1.80
N VAL A 8 -19.20 -8.80 2.52
CA VAL A 8 -17.86 -8.22 2.63
C VAL A 8 -17.27 -8.61 3.99
N TYR A 9 -16.31 -9.53 3.99
CA TYR A 9 -15.62 -9.97 5.19
C TYR A 9 -14.50 -9.00 5.55
N GLN A 10 -14.60 -8.37 6.72
CA GLN A 10 -13.64 -7.38 7.19
C GLN A 10 -13.06 -7.76 8.55
N ARG A 11 -11.79 -8.17 8.56
CA ARG A 11 -11.05 -8.41 9.81
C ARG A 11 -10.68 -7.11 10.53
N THR A 12 -10.30 -6.08 9.79
CA THR A 12 -9.91 -4.78 10.36
C THR A 12 -10.22 -3.68 9.36
N ALA A 13 -11.01 -2.69 9.76
CA ALA A 13 -11.30 -1.52 8.93
C ALA A 13 -10.02 -0.74 8.57
N ILE A 14 -10.07 -0.02 7.45
CA ILE A 14 -8.97 0.82 6.97
C ILE A 14 -9.42 2.26 6.79
N TRP A 15 -8.51 3.21 7.03
CA TRP A 15 -8.78 4.63 6.79
C TRP A 15 -8.91 4.90 5.28
N LEU A 16 -10.14 5.20 4.84
CA LEU A 16 -10.44 5.62 3.47
C LEU A 16 -10.73 7.12 3.42
N LEU A 17 -9.89 7.84 2.67
CA LEU A 17 -10.08 9.26 2.39
C LEU A 17 -11.00 9.45 1.18
N PRO A 18 -11.81 10.52 1.16
CA PRO A 18 -12.67 10.81 0.03
C PRO A 18 -11.82 11.09 -1.22
N LYS A 19 -12.18 10.42 -2.31
CA LYS A 19 -11.55 10.61 -3.63
C LYS A 19 -12.49 11.36 -4.56
N LYS A 20 -12.05 12.48 -5.10
CA LYS A 20 -12.75 13.18 -6.19
C LYS A 20 -12.26 12.63 -7.53
N ASP A 21 -13.01 11.71 -8.12
CA ASP A 21 -12.75 11.17 -9.45
C ASP A 21 -13.22 12.16 -10.54
N LEU A 22 -12.63 13.35 -10.58
CA LEU A 22 -12.97 14.36 -11.58
C LEU A 22 -12.11 14.16 -12.84
N PRO A 23 -12.73 14.00 -14.03
CA PRO A 23 -11.97 13.95 -15.27
C PRO A 23 -11.27 15.29 -15.52
N PHE A 24 -10.09 15.25 -16.15
CA PHE A 24 -9.42 16.47 -16.59
C PHE A 24 -10.30 17.19 -17.61
N SER A 25 -10.79 18.39 -17.27
CA SER A 25 -11.64 19.16 -18.18
C SER A 25 -10.92 19.47 -19.49
N PRO A 26 -11.65 19.63 -20.63
CA PRO A 26 -11.02 19.95 -21.92
C PRO A 26 -10.18 21.24 -21.89
N ARG A 27 -10.53 22.19 -21.01
CA ARG A 27 -9.74 23.41 -20.80
C ARG A 27 -8.40 23.11 -20.15
N LEU A 28 -8.39 22.29 -19.10
CA LEU A 28 -7.17 21.89 -18.40
C LEU A 28 -6.27 21.03 -19.30
N GLN A 29 -6.87 20.13 -20.09
CA GLN A 29 -6.14 19.37 -21.11
C GLN A 29 -5.45 20.29 -22.13
N LYS A 30 -6.14 21.34 -22.62
CA LYS A 30 -5.56 22.33 -23.52
C LYS A 30 -4.40 23.10 -22.87
N ILE A 31 -4.51 23.46 -21.59
CA ILE A 31 -3.41 24.10 -20.84
C ILE A 31 -2.22 23.15 -20.77
N PHE A 32 -2.42 21.90 -20.39
CA PHE A 32 -1.35 20.90 -20.34
C PHE A 32 -0.73 20.61 -21.71
N ALA A 33 -1.47 20.73 -22.80
CA ALA A 33 -0.96 20.53 -24.15
C ALA A 33 -0.19 21.74 -24.70
N LYS A 34 -0.60 22.96 -24.35
CA LYS A 34 -0.11 24.19 -25.01
C LYS A 34 0.83 25.04 -24.17
N VAL A 35 0.80 24.94 -22.84
CA VAL A 35 1.61 25.78 -21.95
C VAL A 35 2.87 25.00 -21.54
N PRO A 36 4.06 25.41 -22.00
CA PRO A 36 5.31 24.76 -21.59
C PRO A 36 5.48 24.80 -20.07
N GLY A 37 5.84 23.67 -19.48
CA GLY A 37 6.08 23.56 -18.03
C GLY A 37 4.83 23.39 -17.16
N ALA A 38 3.61 23.54 -17.68
CA ALA A 38 2.38 23.36 -16.88
C ALA A 38 2.27 21.94 -16.29
N GLN A 39 2.58 20.91 -17.08
CA GLN A 39 2.61 19.52 -16.59
C GLN A 39 3.73 19.29 -15.56
N ARG A 40 4.89 19.95 -15.76
CA ARG A 40 6.04 19.83 -14.84
C ARG A 40 5.70 20.46 -13.49
N LEU A 41 5.08 21.63 -13.48
CA LEU A 41 4.59 22.26 -12.26
C LEU A 41 3.58 21.38 -11.55
N ALA A 42 2.56 20.87 -12.27
CA ALA A 42 1.56 19.97 -11.70
C ALA A 42 2.19 18.71 -11.07
N ARG A 43 3.18 18.11 -11.74
CA ARG A 43 3.95 16.98 -11.23
C ARG A 43 4.74 17.36 -9.96
N LEU A 44 5.46 18.48 -9.99
CA LEU A 44 6.24 18.94 -8.83
C LEU A 44 5.34 19.25 -7.63
N THR A 45 4.20 19.89 -7.85
CA THR A 45 3.20 20.13 -6.80
C THR A 45 2.67 18.83 -6.24
N THR A 46 2.36 17.85 -7.09
CA THR A 46 1.89 16.53 -6.65
C THR A 46 2.95 15.83 -5.81
N ILE A 47 4.20 15.79 -6.28
CA ILE A 47 5.33 15.19 -5.56
C ILE A 47 5.54 15.90 -4.22
N PHE A 48 5.53 17.23 -4.20
CA PHE A 48 5.68 17.99 -2.95
C PHE A 48 4.57 17.62 -1.96
N PHE A 49 3.32 17.57 -2.38
CA PHE A 49 2.20 17.17 -1.52
C PHE A 49 2.27 15.70 -1.11
N THR A 50 2.58 14.76 -1.99
CA THR A 50 2.60 13.34 -1.62
C THR A 50 3.82 12.98 -0.79
N ASP A 51 5.00 13.40 -1.21
CA ASP A 51 6.25 12.95 -0.60
C ASP A 51 6.55 13.74 0.67
N ILE A 52 6.37 15.06 0.67
CA ILE A 52 6.65 15.85 1.87
C ILE A 52 5.49 15.76 2.84
N LEU A 53 4.24 15.93 2.41
CA LEU A 53 3.12 15.93 3.36
C LEU A 53 2.78 14.52 3.85
N MET A 54 2.61 13.52 2.96
CA MET A 54 2.22 12.19 3.43
C MET A 54 3.35 11.48 4.16
N ILE A 55 4.58 11.43 3.64
CA ILE A 55 5.64 10.67 4.32
C ILE A 55 5.94 11.28 5.68
N ASN A 56 6.04 12.61 5.79
CA ASN A 56 6.28 13.22 7.10
C ASN A 56 5.09 12.99 8.04
N LEU A 57 3.86 13.03 7.55
CA LEU A 57 2.69 12.71 8.37
C LEU A 57 2.67 11.24 8.83
N LEU A 58 3.09 10.30 7.98
CA LEU A 58 3.11 8.87 8.27
C LEU A 58 4.28 8.49 9.20
N VAL A 59 5.50 8.96 8.89
CA VAL A 59 6.75 8.62 9.59
C VAL A 59 6.90 9.44 10.88
N PHE A 60 6.58 10.72 10.84
CA PHE A 60 6.66 11.64 11.99
C PHE A 60 5.27 11.90 12.60
N ASN A 61 4.40 10.88 12.60
CA ASN A 61 3.01 10.99 13.07
C ASN A 61 2.89 11.62 14.47
N LYS A 62 3.86 11.39 15.37
CA LYS A 62 3.91 11.97 16.72
C LYS A 62 3.99 13.50 16.70
N TYR A 63 4.76 14.06 15.79
CA TYR A 63 4.93 15.51 15.65
C TYR A 63 3.74 16.15 14.93
N PHE A 64 3.04 15.37 14.09
CA PHE A 64 1.89 15.81 13.32
C PHE A 64 0.56 15.21 13.82
N ALA A 65 0.47 14.86 15.11
CA ALA A 65 -0.70 14.21 15.69
C ALA A 65 -1.99 15.02 15.48
N PHE A 66 -1.90 16.36 15.50
CA PHE A 66 -3.03 17.23 15.18
C PHE A 66 -3.57 17.00 13.75
N ALA A 67 -2.69 16.91 12.75
CA ALA A 67 -3.08 16.66 11.37
C ALA A 67 -3.64 15.25 11.19
N GLY A 68 -3.03 14.24 11.84
CA GLY A 68 -3.56 12.87 11.88
C GLY A 68 -4.98 12.82 12.46
N ASN A 69 -5.19 13.44 13.62
CA ASN A 69 -6.51 13.55 14.26
C ASN A 69 -7.54 14.26 13.37
N PHE A 70 -7.14 15.33 12.69
CA PHE A 70 -8.01 16.04 11.74
C PHE A 70 -8.44 15.12 10.57
N LEU A 71 -7.51 14.33 10.02
CA LEU A 71 -7.82 13.39 8.95
C LEU A 71 -8.70 12.23 9.43
N MET A 72 -8.47 11.68 10.63
CA MET A 72 -9.36 10.67 11.22
C MET A 72 -10.78 11.21 11.37
N LYS A 73 -10.95 12.42 11.92
CA LYS A 73 -12.26 13.07 12.03
C LYS A 73 -12.92 13.27 10.66
N THR A 74 -12.13 13.63 9.64
CA THR A 74 -12.63 13.78 8.27
C THR A 74 -13.10 12.44 7.70
N CYS A 75 -12.37 11.35 7.94
CA CYS A 75 -12.75 10.00 7.52
C CYS A 75 -14.01 9.51 8.25
N ILE A 76 -14.10 9.71 9.57
CA ILE A 76 -15.30 9.36 10.36
C ILE A 76 -16.51 10.13 9.85
N LYS A 77 -16.37 11.43 9.59
CA LYS A 77 -17.43 12.23 8.98
C LYS A 77 -17.83 11.71 7.60
N HIS A 78 -16.86 11.25 6.82
CA HIS A 78 -17.12 10.66 5.50
C HIS A 78 -17.93 9.36 5.61
N ILE A 79 -17.56 8.44 6.52
CA ILE A 79 -18.32 7.20 6.80
C ILE A 79 -19.75 7.54 7.19
N ARG A 80 -19.93 8.38 8.21
CA ARG A 80 -21.25 8.79 8.74
C ARG A 80 -22.12 9.54 7.73
N SER A 81 -21.52 10.08 6.68
CA SER A 81 -22.26 10.76 5.60
C SER A 81 -22.72 9.81 4.49
N GLN A 82 -22.23 8.57 4.45
CA GLN A 82 -22.45 7.62 3.36
C GLN A 82 -23.04 6.28 3.79
N VAL A 83 -23.07 5.98 5.10
CA VAL A 83 -23.62 4.76 5.67
C VAL A 83 -24.74 5.14 6.62
N ASP A 84 -25.91 4.52 6.50
CA ASP A 84 -27.09 4.88 7.28
C ASP A 84 -27.14 4.14 8.62
N ASP A 85 -26.78 2.85 8.63
CA ASP A 85 -26.79 2.00 9.83
C ASP A 85 -25.65 2.35 10.82
N PRO A 86 -25.96 2.75 12.06
CA PRO A 86 -24.95 3.08 13.07
C PRO A 86 -24.00 1.92 13.42
N ALA A 87 -24.50 0.67 13.44
CA ALA A 87 -23.66 -0.48 13.79
C ALA A 87 -22.58 -0.71 12.70
N THR A 88 -22.99 -0.62 11.44
CA THR A 88 -22.08 -0.69 10.29
C THR A 88 -21.10 0.50 10.27
N GLN A 89 -21.55 1.72 10.60
CA GLN A 89 -20.65 2.87 10.74
C GLN A 89 -19.53 2.58 11.75
N ASP A 90 -19.89 2.10 12.94
CA ASP A 90 -18.91 1.82 14.00
C ASP A 90 -17.95 0.68 13.62
N ALA A 91 -18.44 -0.35 12.93
CA ALA A 91 -17.61 -1.45 12.41
C ALA A 91 -16.61 -0.98 11.32
N LEU A 92 -16.93 0.09 10.59
CA LEU A 92 -16.08 0.67 9.55
C LEU A 92 -15.05 1.68 10.10
N ILE A 93 -15.11 2.04 11.39
CA ILE A 93 -14.14 2.95 12.00
C ILE A 93 -12.90 2.17 12.46
N PRO A 94 -11.69 2.44 11.91
CA PRO A 94 -10.47 1.77 12.35
C PRO A 94 -10.10 2.10 13.79
N LYS A 95 -9.55 1.10 14.51
CA LYS A 95 -9.10 1.20 15.91
C LYS A 95 -7.60 1.52 16.06
N TYR A 96 -6.98 2.08 15.02
CA TYR A 96 -5.56 2.44 14.99
C TYR A 96 -5.39 3.85 14.42
N ASP A 97 -4.31 4.53 14.81
CA ASP A 97 -4.09 5.92 14.40
C ASP A 97 -3.85 6.08 12.91
N PHE A 98 -4.19 7.26 12.38
CA PHE A 98 -3.90 7.59 11.00
C PHE A 98 -2.40 7.48 10.72
N GLY A 99 -2.07 6.66 9.73
CA GLY A 99 -0.71 6.47 9.25
C GLY A 99 0.03 5.24 9.75
N CYS A 100 -0.53 4.47 10.69
CA CYS A 100 -0.02 3.13 11.00
C CYS A 100 -0.12 2.17 9.80
N LYS A 101 -1.02 2.46 8.86
CA LYS A 101 -1.10 1.82 7.54
C LYS A 101 -1.21 2.91 6.48
N ARG A 102 -0.77 2.60 5.26
CA ARG A 102 -0.95 3.49 4.11
C ARG A 102 -2.46 3.67 3.85
N PRO A 103 -3.01 4.90 3.92
CA PRO A 103 -4.43 5.13 3.69
C PRO A 103 -4.77 4.95 2.21
N SER A 104 -6.02 4.55 1.96
CA SER A 104 -6.58 4.41 0.61
C SER A 104 -7.57 5.54 0.30
N PHE A 105 -7.89 5.74 -0.98
CA PHE A 105 -8.78 6.82 -1.43
C PHE A 105 -9.93 6.24 -2.24
N THR A 106 -11.16 6.41 -1.75
CA THR A 106 -12.37 6.03 -2.47
C THR A 106 -13.57 6.77 -1.91
N SER A 107 -14.54 7.07 -2.77
CA SER A 107 -15.84 7.62 -2.37
C SER A 107 -17.01 6.69 -2.70
N LYS A 108 -16.71 5.49 -3.22
CA LYS A 108 -17.70 4.53 -3.75
C LYS A 108 -17.87 3.29 -2.87
N PHE A 109 -17.01 3.09 -1.88
CA PHE A 109 -17.02 1.89 -1.05
C PHE A 109 -18.13 1.91 0.00
N TYR A 110 -18.21 2.97 0.80
CA TYR A 110 -19.18 3.05 1.91
C TYR A 110 -20.65 2.99 1.47
N PRO A 111 -21.09 3.64 0.38
CA PRO A 111 -22.50 3.58 -0.03
C PRO A 111 -23.00 2.18 -0.39
N VAL A 112 -22.11 1.22 -0.65
CA VAL A 112 -22.51 -0.17 -0.96
C VAL A 112 -23.20 -0.81 0.24
N PHE A 113 -22.86 -0.42 1.48
CA PHE A 113 -23.46 -0.98 2.69
C PHE A 113 -24.88 -0.47 3.00
N ASN A 114 -25.40 0.47 2.22
CA ASN A 114 -26.81 0.90 2.30
C ASN A 114 -27.71 0.08 1.36
N ARG A 115 -27.17 -0.88 0.61
CA ARG A 115 -27.96 -1.74 -0.27
C ARG A 115 -28.53 -2.93 0.51
N ASP A 116 -29.76 -3.30 0.20
CA ASP A 116 -30.44 -4.44 0.84
C ASP A 116 -29.77 -5.80 0.56
N ASP A 117 -28.89 -5.87 -0.45
CA ASP A 117 -28.19 -7.07 -0.88
C ASP A 117 -26.75 -7.17 -0.37
N THR A 118 -26.29 -6.24 0.48
CA THR A 118 -24.90 -6.20 0.94
C THR A 118 -24.81 -6.29 2.46
N SER A 119 -23.97 -7.19 2.97
CA SER A 119 -23.68 -7.30 4.41
C SER A 119 -22.19 -7.08 4.70
N LEU A 120 -21.89 -6.32 5.75
CA LEU A 120 -20.54 -6.25 6.34
C LEU A 120 -20.42 -7.34 7.40
N VAL A 121 -19.51 -8.30 7.19
CA VAL A 121 -19.27 -9.40 8.14
C VAL A 121 -17.96 -9.16 8.86
N THR A 122 -18.02 -8.92 10.17
CA THR A 122 -16.83 -8.72 11.02
C THR A 122 -16.46 -9.94 11.85
N ASP A 123 -17.34 -10.94 11.90
CA ASP A 123 -17.06 -12.20 12.60
C ASP A 123 -15.90 -12.95 11.93
N PRO A 124 -14.95 -13.49 12.71
CA PRO A 124 -13.85 -14.23 12.14
C PRO A 124 -14.36 -15.45 11.37
N ILE A 125 -13.75 -15.71 10.20
CA ILE A 125 -13.95 -16.94 9.46
C ILE A 125 -13.31 -18.08 10.25
N ASP A 126 -14.06 -19.17 10.41
CA ASP A 126 -13.57 -20.42 10.99
C ASP A 126 -12.99 -21.33 9.90
N HIS A 127 -13.80 -21.67 8.91
CA HIS A 127 -13.40 -22.45 7.75
C HIS A 127 -14.28 -22.14 6.52
N ILE A 128 -13.85 -22.66 5.37
CA ILE A 128 -14.58 -22.59 4.11
C ILE A 128 -14.95 -24.03 3.73
N THR A 129 -16.19 -24.23 3.31
CA THR A 129 -16.71 -25.51 2.79
C THR A 129 -16.76 -25.45 1.26
N GLU A 130 -17.26 -26.50 0.61
CA GLU A 130 -17.36 -26.54 -0.85
C GLU A 130 -18.17 -25.36 -1.44
N ASN A 131 -19.20 -24.90 -0.73
CA ASN A 131 -20.15 -23.90 -1.21
C ASN A 131 -20.51 -22.82 -0.18
N ALA A 132 -19.81 -22.71 0.95
CA ALA A 132 -20.14 -21.74 2.00
C ALA A 132 -18.93 -21.28 2.82
N ILE A 133 -19.04 -20.10 3.41
CA ILE A 133 -18.13 -19.60 4.44
C ILE A 133 -18.79 -19.81 5.80
N VAL A 134 -18.04 -20.37 6.76
CA VAL A 134 -18.50 -20.57 8.13
C VAL A 134 -17.73 -19.64 9.06
N THR A 135 -18.45 -18.79 9.78
CA THR A 135 -17.87 -17.89 10.78
C THR A 135 -17.85 -18.54 12.17
N LYS A 136 -17.03 -18.02 13.08
CA LYS A 136 -16.81 -18.60 14.42
C LYS A 136 -18.02 -18.58 15.35
N ASP A 137 -19.01 -17.75 15.06
CA ASP A 137 -20.32 -17.73 15.71
C ASP A 137 -21.23 -18.89 15.25
N GLY A 138 -20.78 -19.70 14.28
CA GLY A 138 -21.53 -20.82 13.71
C GLY A 138 -22.42 -20.43 12.53
N THR A 139 -22.42 -19.17 12.11
CA THR A 139 -23.21 -18.72 10.96
C THR A 139 -22.62 -19.30 9.66
N VAL A 140 -23.48 -19.92 8.86
CA VAL A 140 -23.13 -20.49 7.54
C VAL A 140 -23.71 -19.58 6.45
N ARG A 141 -22.86 -19.12 5.54
CA ARG A 141 -23.24 -18.25 4.42
C ARG A 141 -22.87 -18.92 3.11
N GLU A 142 -23.88 -19.38 2.38
CA GLU A 142 -23.69 -19.98 1.06
C GLU A 142 -23.15 -18.94 0.07
N ILE A 143 -22.23 -19.38 -0.79
CA ILE A 143 -21.60 -18.53 -1.79
C ILE A 143 -21.48 -19.25 -3.14
N ASP A 144 -21.75 -18.52 -4.22
CA ASP A 144 -21.47 -18.98 -5.58
C ASP A 144 -20.06 -18.57 -6.04
N THR A 145 -19.46 -17.56 -5.39
CA THR A 145 -18.18 -16.99 -5.80
C THR A 145 -17.41 -16.45 -4.59
N LEU A 146 -16.14 -16.80 -4.49
CA LEU A 146 -15.21 -16.29 -3.48
C LEU A 146 -14.17 -15.36 -4.12
N ILE A 147 -14.06 -14.13 -3.60
CA ILE A 147 -13.03 -13.17 -4.02
C ILE A 147 -12.01 -12.97 -2.90
N CYS A 148 -10.78 -13.44 -3.11
CA CYS A 148 -9.69 -13.32 -2.15
C CYS A 148 -8.99 -11.95 -2.26
N ALA A 149 -9.48 -10.94 -1.54
CA ALA A 149 -8.85 -9.63 -1.40
C ALA A 149 -7.90 -9.55 -0.18
N THR A 150 -7.09 -10.59 0.07
CA THR A 150 -6.35 -10.81 1.32
C THR A 150 -4.94 -10.19 1.37
N GLY A 151 -4.52 -9.49 0.33
CA GLY A 151 -3.22 -8.80 0.28
C GLY A 151 -2.06 -9.68 -0.19
N PHE A 152 -0.83 -9.31 0.19
CA PHE A 152 0.42 -9.95 -0.23
C PHE A 152 1.40 -10.07 0.94
N GLU A 153 2.31 -11.04 0.84
CA GLU A 153 3.47 -11.15 1.73
C GLU A 153 4.54 -10.14 1.32
N VAL A 154 5.05 -9.38 2.29
CA VAL A 154 6.00 -8.27 2.02
C VAL A 154 7.32 -8.39 2.77
N PHE A 155 7.35 -9.11 3.90
CA PHE A 155 8.54 -9.29 4.74
C PHE A 155 8.63 -10.70 5.34
N GLN A 156 7.83 -11.65 4.85
CA GLN A 156 7.96 -13.05 5.25
C GLN A 156 9.20 -13.64 4.56
N LYS A 157 9.83 -14.62 5.21
CA LYS A 157 10.96 -15.36 4.63
C LYS A 157 10.61 -15.85 3.21
N GLY A 158 11.47 -15.58 2.23
CA GLY A 158 11.26 -16.00 0.83
C GLY A 158 10.23 -15.17 0.04
N SER A 159 9.64 -14.12 0.62
CA SER A 159 8.67 -13.28 -0.11
C SER A 159 9.33 -12.22 -1.01
N VAL A 160 10.55 -11.77 -0.67
CA VAL A 160 11.26 -10.74 -1.44
C VAL A 160 12.77 -11.00 -1.39
N PRO A 161 13.43 -11.49 -2.46
CA PRO A 161 12.85 -11.94 -3.72
C PRO A 161 12.14 -13.31 -3.58
N THR A 162 11.25 -13.63 -4.53
CA THR A 162 10.51 -14.91 -4.59
C THR A 162 11.33 -16.07 -5.18
N PHE A 163 12.65 -15.94 -5.21
CA PHE A 163 13.59 -16.92 -5.72
C PHE A 163 14.82 -16.93 -4.82
N ASP A 164 15.46 -18.09 -4.73
CA ASP A 164 16.62 -18.26 -3.87
C ASP A 164 17.78 -17.39 -4.35
N VAL A 165 18.45 -16.73 -3.41
CA VAL A 165 19.64 -15.92 -3.69
C VAL A 165 20.73 -16.37 -2.76
N VAL A 166 21.69 -17.11 -3.32
CA VAL A 166 22.80 -17.68 -2.57
C VAL A 166 24.03 -16.78 -2.70
N GLY A 167 24.51 -16.30 -1.55
CA GLY A 167 25.67 -15.42 -1.43
C GLY A 167 26.97 -16.17 -1.17
N LYS A 168 27.96 -15.43 -0.65
CA LYS A 168 29.25 -15.99 -0.20
C LYS A 168 29.02 -17.01 0.90
N GLY A 169 29.82 -18.09 0.89
CA GLY A 169 29.74 -19.13 1.90
C GLY A 169 28.48 -20.01 1.80
N ASN A 170 27.80 -20.00 0.65
CA ASN A 170 26.58 -20.79 0.41
C ASN A 170 25.41 -20.42 1.35
N VAL A 171 25.34 -19.15 1.74
CA VAL A 171 24.28 -18.60 2.61
C VAL A 171 23.13 -18.07 1.75
N ASP A 172 21.90 -18.50 2.03
CA ASP A 172 20.70 -17.93 1.41
C ASP A 172 20.38 -16.54 1.99
N LEU A 173 19.88 -15.66 1.13
CA LEU A 173 19.53 -14.28 1.47
C LEU A 173 18.41 -14.18 2.51
N SER A 174 17.39 -15.03 2.41
CA SER A 174 16.29 -15.04 3.36
C SER A 174 16.75 -15.52 4.73
N ASP A 175 17.58 -16.57 4.78
CA ASP A 175 18.21 -17.04 6.03
C ASP A 175 19.07 -15.93 6.67
N PHE A 176 19.89 -15.25 5.87
CA PHE A 176 20.70 -14.14 6.36
C PHE A 176 19.86 -13.04 7.02
N TRP A 177 18.73 -12.65 6.43
CA TRP A 177 17.85 -11.63 7.02
C TRP A 177 17.04 -12.11 8.21
N GLU A 178 16.68 -13.39 8.29
CA GLU A 178 16.06 -13.96 9.50
C GLU A 178 17.02 -13.88 10.70
N GLU A 179 18.29 -14.23 10.49
CA GLU A 179 19.30 -14.22 11.55
C GLU A 179 19.76 -12.80 11.93
N ASN A 180 19.88 -11.90 10.94
CA ASN A 180 20.53 -10.59 11.12
C ASN A 180 19.56 -9.41 11.03
N ARG A 181 18.25 -9.67 10.93
CA ARG A 181 17.20 -8.72 10.54
C ARG A 181 17.39 -8.21 9.10
N TYR A 182 16.28 -7.78 8.50
CA TYR A 182 16.31 -7.10 7.21
C TYR A 182 17.27 -5.92 7.24
N GLN A 183 18.21 -5.92 6.30
CA GLN A 183 19.22 -4.87 6.13
C GLN A 183 19.71 -4.82 4.68
N ALA A 184 19.96 -3.60 4.22
CA ALA A 184 20.61 -3.33 2.94
C ALA A 184 21.32 -1.98 3.01
N TYR A 185 22.53 -1.90 2.48
CA TYR A 185 23.23 -0.64 2.29
C TYR A 185 22.52 0.16 1.21
N GLN A 186 22.11 1.39 1.57
CA GLN A 186 21.33 2.30 0.72
C GLN A 186 20.07 1.63 0.12
N GLY A 187 19.51 0.64 0.83
CA GLY A 187 18.33 -0.10 0.37
C GLY A 187 18.53 -0.95 -0.89
N SER A 188 19.77 -1.21 -1.30
CA SER A 188 20.06 -1.90 -2.58
C SER A 188 21.03 -3.06 -2.49
N THR A 189 22.10 -2.97 -1.71
CA THR A 189 23.12 -4.04 -1.62
C THR A 189 23.13 -4.67 -0.24
N VAL A 190 23.37 -5.98 -0.18
CA VAL A 190 23.35 -6.75 1.08
C VAL A 190 24.73 -7.33 1.35
N PRO A 191 25.27 -7.21 2.59
CA PRO A 191 26.54 -7.82 2.96
C PRO A 191 26.54 -9.33 2.66
N GLY A 192 27.61 -9.84 2.06
CA GLY A 192 27.71 -11.26 1.68
C GLY A 192 27.16 -11.62 0.29
N PHE A 193 26.46 -10.69 -0.38
CA PHE A 193 25.86 -10.92 -1.70
C PHE A 193 26.51 -10.00 -2.76
N PRO A 194 27.73 -10.30 -3.21
CA PRO A 194 28.46 -9.45 -4.14
C PRO A 194 27.76 -9.39 -5.50
N ASN A 195 27.78 -8.22 -6.15
CA ASN A 195 27.14 -7.96 -7.45
C ASN A 195 25.63 -8.23 -7.50
N PHE A 196 24.98 -8.42 -6.35
CA PHE A 196 23.52 -8.46 -6.22
C PHE A 196 23.00 -7.08 -5.83
N PHE A 197 22.05 -6.57 -6.61
CA PHE A 197 21.43 -5.26 -6.41
C PHE A 197 19.92 -5.39 -6.42
N MET A 198 19.28 -4.86 -5.39
CA MET A 198 17.83 -4.78 -5.27
C MET A 198 17.36 -3.37 -5.59
N MET A 199 16.22 -3.29 -6.28
CA MET A 199 15.56 -2.01 -6.51
C MET A 199 14.67 -1.58 -5.34
N PHE A 200 14.17 -2.55 -4.59
CA PHE A 200 13.29 -2.38 -3.44
C PHE A 200 13.78 -3.24 -2.28
N GLY A 201 15.01 -3.00 -1.84
CA GLY A 201 15.55 -3.66 -0.67
C GLY A 201 14.99 -3.06 0.63
N PRO A 202 15.30 -3.69 1.78
CA PRO A 202 14.98 -3.16 3.10
C PRO A 202 15.31 -1.68 3.26
N TYR A 203 14.39 -0.93 3.88
CA TYR A 203 14.54 0.50 4.18
C TYR A 203 14.75 1.42 2.96
N SER A 204 14.39 0.99 1.75
CA SER A 204 14.48 1.80 0.52
C SER A 204 13.33 2.78 0.30
N VAL A 205 12.25 2.70 1.09
CA VAL A 205 11.06 3.54 0.91
C VAL A 205 11.35 4.98 1.35
N CYS A 206 11.69 5.84 0.39
CA CYS A 206 12.04 7.24 0.60
C CYS A 206 11.03 8.24 0.01
N THR A 207 10.12 7.77 -0.85
CA THR A 207 9.08 8.60 -1.51
C THR A 207 7.71 7.90 -1.42
N ALA A 208 6.60 8.65 -1.52
CA ALA A 208 5.26 8.08 -1.52
C ALA A 208 4.91 7.49 -2.90
N SER A 209 5.62 7.94 -3.93
CA SER A 209 5.52 7.45 -5.30
C SER A 209 6.47 6.29 -5.56
N TRP A 210 5.95 5.21 -6.16
CA TRP A 210 6.78 4.11 -6.64
C TRP A 210 7.86 4.56 -7.64
N PHE A 211 7.50 5.46 -8.56
CA PHE A 211 8.45 5.98 -9.55
C PHE A 211 9.55 6.84 -8.90
N GLY A 212 9.22 7.57 -7.84
CA GLY A 212 10.23 8.34 -7.09
C GLY A 212 11.28 7.42 -6.45
N MET A 213 10.86 6.25 -5.97
CA MET A 213 11.77 5.24 -5.44
C MET A 213 12.68 4.70 -6.54
N ILE A 214 12.13 4.31 -7.70
CA ILE A 214 12.92 3.85 -8.85
C ILE A 214 13.96 4.91 -9.26
N ASP A 215 13.53 6.15 -9.43
CA ASP A 215 14.42 7.26 -9.84
C ASP A 215 15.55 7.46 -8.83
N THR A 216 15.27 7.29 -7.53
CA THR A 216 16.30 7.39 -6.48
C THR A 216 17.30 6.24 -6.57
N VAL A 217 16.84 5.01 -6.81
CA VAL A 217 17.72 3.85 -6.97
C VAL A 217 18.52 3.89 -8.29
N GLN A 218 18.08 4.62 -9.32
CA GLN A 218 18.89 4.79 -10.54
C GLN A 218 20.26 5.46 -10.28
N THR A 219 20.45 6.12 -9.14
CA THR A 219 21.75 6.65 -8.71
C THR A 219 22.83 5.56 -8.52
N PHE A 220 22.49 4.27 -8.49
CA PHE A 220 23.46 3.16 -8.55
C PHE A 220 24.07 2.94 -9.95
N GLY A 221 23.46 3.44 -11.03
CA GLY A 221 23.98 3.27 -12.39
C GLY A 221 25.42 3.78 -12.58
N PRO A 222 25.78 4.97 -12.07
CA PRO A 222 27.16 5.45 -12.02
C PRO A 222 28.15 4.53 -11.29
N LEU A 223 27.75 3.85 -10.21
CA LEU A 223 28.64 2.94 -9.47
C LEU A 223 29.05 1.74 -10.35
N LEU A 224 28.11 1.16 -11.08
CA LEU A 224 28.39 0.08 -12.03
C LEU A 224 29.31 0.53 -13.18
N LYS A 225 29.12 1.77 -13.66
CA LYS A 225 30.02 2.38 -14.67
C LYS A 225 31.42 2.62 -14.10
N GLY A 226 31.52 3.04 -12.85
CA GLY A 226 32.78 3.22 -12.13
C GLY A 226 33.56 1.91 -12.02
N CYS A 227 32.92 0.84 -11.53
CA CYS A 227 33.55 -0.49 -11.43
C CYS A 227 34.06 -1.00 -12.78
N LYS A 228 33.33 -0.79 -13.88
CA LYS A 228 33.81 -1.13 -15.23
C LYS A 228 35.08 -0.35 -15.61
N LYS A 229 35.13 0.96 -15.33
CA LYS A 229 36.32 1.79 -15.62
C LYS A 229 37.53 1.37 -14.79
N THR A 230 37.37 1.09 -13.50
CA THR A 230 38.47 0.66 -12.64
C THR A 230 39.03 -0.70 -13.06
N ARG A 231 38.17 -1.61 -13.53
CA ARG A 231 38.61 -2.90 -14.10
C ARG A 231 39.43 -2.71 -15.38
N CYS A 232 39.14 -1.69 -16.20
CA CYS A 232 39.92 -1.34 -17.39
C CYS A 232 41.22 -0.55 -17.09
N GLN A 233 41.46 -0.12 -15.84
CA GLN A 233 42.71 0.53 -15.43
C GLN A 233 43.70 -0.43 -14.75
N LEU A 234 43.28 -1.67 -14.50
CA LEU A 234 44.08 -2.72 -13.88
C LEU A 234 44.59 -3.76 -14.90
N TYR A 235 44.44 -3.47 -16.20
CA TYR A 235 45.03 -4.16 -17.35
C TYR A 235 45.65 -3.11 -18.28
#